data_AF-E0RTW6-F1
#
_entry.id   AF-E0RTW6-F1
#
_cell.length_a   1.000
_cell.length_b   1.000
_cell.length_c   1.000
_cell.angle_alpha   90.00
_cell.angle_beta   90.00
_cell.angle_gamma   90.00
#
_symmetry.space_group_name_H-M   'P 1'
#
loop_
_entity.id
_entity.type
_entity.pdbx_description
1 polymer ?
#
loop_
_entity_poly.entity_id
_entity_poly.type
_entity_poly.pdbx_seq_one_letter_code
_entity_poly.pdbx_strand_id
1 'polypeptide(L)'
;MGFFQRLVRAVKAQFNALLKRIEDPEKLLDQLLLDMNKQLLEAKRSVAQALADEKRLEKRVSEYAAQVEDWEQKAVTALKAGREDLAKQALVKKAELLEVLEQYRKSHEEQHATVEKLKASLRDLQDRIEDARRKRNILIARAKRVQAQKRLQETIKGLSDTSAFAAFEELEKRVEELEAEAEATEALEAEDTTLSLEEQIRKLEKPEDKADVLLEDLKKRLGLPHDSSGS
;
A
#
# COMPACT_ATOMS: atom_id res chain seq x y z
N MET A 1 10.02 32.70 -9.21
CA MET A 1 10.05 31.92 -7.94
C MET A 1 8.61 31.77 -7.44
N GLY A 2 7.93 30.72 -7.91
CA GLY A 2 6.46 30.62 -7.83
C GLY A 2 5.93 30.30 -6.43
N PHE A 3 4.76 30.87 -6.11
CA PHE A 3 3.95 30.59 -4.92
C PHE A 3 3.85 29.08 -4.60
N PHE A 4 3.75 28.23 -5.63
CA PHE A 4 3.70 26.78 -5.49
C PHE A 4 5.01 26.14 -5.01
N GLN A 5 6.19 26.67 -5.33
CA GLN A 5 7.45 26.18 -4.74
C GLN A 5 7.50 26.46 -3.24
N ARG A 6 6.89 27.56 -2.77
CA ARG A 6 6.76 27.87 -1.34
C ARG A 6 5.72 26.96 -0.68
N LEU A 7 4.61 26.68 -1.37
CA LEU A 7 3.57 25.73 -0.91
C LEU A 7 4.11 24.30 -0.82
N VAL A 8 4.77 23.80 -1.87
CA VAL A 8 5.41 22.46 -1.90
C VAL A 8 6.50 22.36 -0.85
N ARG A 9 7.29 23.42 -0.62
CA ARG A 9 8.35 23.43 0.40
C ARG A 9 7.76 23.45 1.82
N ALA A 10 6.66 24.18 2.04
CA ALA A 10 5.90 24.14 3.29
C ALA A 10 5.26 22.76 3.53
N VAL A 11 4.67 22.15 2.50
CA VAL A 11 4.09 20.80 2.55
C VAL A 11 5.18 19.74 2.78
N LYS A 12 6.35 19.83 2.15
CA LYS A 12 7.49 18.90 2.37
C LYS A 12 8.06 18.99 3.79
N ALA A 13 8.22 20.20 4.31
CA ALA A 13 8.72 20.44 5.66
C ALA A 13 7.71 19.96 6.73
N GLN A 14 6.42 20.13 6.46
CA GLN A 14 5.36 19.58 7.31
C GLN A 14 5.17 18.07 7.14
N PHE A 15 5.38 17.48 5.96
CA PHE A 15 5.24 16.04 5.71
C PHE A 15 6.16 15.19 6.59
N ASN A 16 7.42 15.63 6.78
CA ASN A 16 8.37 14.94 7.66
C ASN A 16 7.94 15.01 9.15
N ALA A 17 7.17 16.03 9.54
CA ALA A 17 6.65 16.19 10.90
C ALA A 17 5.27 15.53 11.10
N LEU A 18 4.41 15.53 10.06
CA LEU A 18 3.06 14.93 10.06
C LEU A 18 3.09 13.41 9.91
N LEU A 19 4.08 12.84 9.20
CA LEU A 19 4.28 11.37 9.14
C LEU A 19 4.51 10.74 10.52
N LYS A 20 4.96 11.55 11.50
CA LYS A 20 5.13 11.11 12.90
C LYS A 20 3.84 11.23 13.74
N ARG A 21 2.77 11.85 13.22
CA ARG A 21 1.60 12.26 14.02
C ARG A 21 0.23 11.98 13.37
N ILE A 22 0.18 11.54 12.11
CA ILE A 22 -1.07 11.21 11.41
C ILE A 22 -1.33 9.71 11.50
N GLU A 23 -2.51 9.36 12.03
CA GLU A 23 -3.03 7.98 12.04
C GLU A 23 -3.44 7.49 10.64
N ASP A 24 -3.81 8.39 9.71
CA ASP A 24 -4.29 8.02 8.37
C ASP A 24 -3.76 8.93 7.23
N PRO A 25 -2.65 8.54 6.56
CA PRO A 25 -2.07 9.30 5.44
C PRO A 25 -2.94 9.28 4.18
N GLU A 26 -3.89 8.34 4.06
CA GLU A 26 -4.80 8.27 2.91
C GLU A 26 -5.78 9.45 2.92
N LYS A 27 -6.41 9.72 4.08
CA LYS A 27 -7.32 10.86 4.25
C LYS A 27 -6.70 12.21 3.94
N LEU A 28 -5.45 12.45 4.36
CA LEU A 28 -4.78 13.72 4.09
C LEU A 28 -4.55 13.93 2.59
N LEU A 29 -4.07 12.88 1.90
CA LEU A 29 -3.82 12.95 0.46
C LEU A 29 -5.12 13.14 -0.34
N ASP A 30 -6.22 12.53 0.13
CA ASP A 30 -7.55 12.74 -0.43
C ASP A 30 -8.06 14.15 -0.25
N GLN A 31 -7.89 14.71 0.95
CA GLN A 31 -8.29 16.08 1.23
C GLN A 31 -7.50 17.07 0.36
N LEU A 32 -6.19 16.86 0.21
CA LEU A 32 -5.36 17.69 -0.67
C LEU A 32 -5.85 17.63 -2.12
N LEU A 33 -6.15 16.45 -2.65
CA LEU A 33 -6.69 16.30 -3.99
C LEU A 33 -8.05 16.98 -4.14
N LEU A 34 -8.91 16.88 -3.13
CA LEU A 34 -10.22 17.52 -3.11
C LEU A 34 -10.08 19.05 -3.17
N ASP A 35 -9.17 19.63 -2.39
CA ASP A 35 -8.91 21.07 -2.40
C ASP A 35 -8.28 21.53 -3.72
N MET A 36 -7.37 20.75 -4.32
CA MET A 36 -6.86 21.03 -5.66
C MET A 36 -7.98 21.01 -6.72
N ASN A 37 -8.92 20.05 -6.65
CA ASN A 37 -10.06 20.00 -7.56
C ASN A 37 -11.01 21.20 -7.38
N LYS A 38 -11.21 21.68 -6.15
CA LYS A 38 -11.97 22.93 -5.89
C LYS A 38 -11.29 24.14 -6.55
N GLN A 39 -9.98 24.29 -6.36
CA GLN A 39 -9.21 25.36 -6.99
C GLN A 39 -9.26 25.27 -8.52
N LEU A 40 -9.24 24.05 -9.09
CA LEU A 40 -9.42 23.85 -10.52
C LEU A 40 -10.80 24.34 -10.99
N LEU A 41 -11.86 24.08 -10.22
CA LEU A 41 -13.21 24.56 -10.55
C LEU A 41 -13.29 26.09 -10.52
N GLU A 42 -12.67 26.72 -9.51
CA GLU A 42 -12.58 28.18 -9.43
C GLU A 42 -11.80 28.77 -10.61
N ALA A 43 -10.64 28.19 -10.94
CA ALA A 43 -9.85 28.59 -12.10
C ALA A 43 -10.67 28.48 -13.40
N LYS A 44 -11.41 27.37 -13.60
CA LYS A 44 -12.31 27.20 -14.75
C LYS A 44 -13.35 28.31 -14.84
N ARG A 45 -13.95 28.71 -13.71
CA ARG A 45 -14.93 29.82 -13.66
C ARG A 45 -14.29 31.14 -14.05
N SER A 46 -13.10 31.44 -13.55
CA SER A 46 -12.37 32.68 -13.91
C SER A 46 -12.00 32.70 -15.40
N VAL A 47 -11.54 31.57 -15.96
CA VAL A 47 -11.27 31.48 -17.41
C VAL A 47 -12.56 31.67 -18.22
N ALA A 48 -13.67 31.10 -17.77
CA ALA A 48 -14.96 31.26 -18.45
C ALA A 48 -15.45 32.73 -18.43
N GLN A 49 -15.24 33.45 -17.32
CA GLN A 49 -15.54 34.88 -17.24
C GLN A 49 -14.67 35.69 -18.21
N ALA A 50 -13.36 35.45 -18.23
CA ALA A 50 -12.44 36.12 -19.15
C ALA A 50 -12.80 35.87 -20.63
N LEU A 51 -13.21 34.64 -20.96
CA LEU A 51 -13.69 34.27 -22.30
C LEU A 51 -15.03 34.95 -22.64
N ALA A 52 -15.92 35.12 -21.66
CA ALA A 52 -17.17 35.85 -21.87
C ALA A 52 -16.91 37.32 -22.17
N ASP A 53 -15.95 37.94 -21.48
CA ASP A 53 -15.54 39.32 -21.72
C ASP A 53 -14.83 39.49 -23.08
N GLU A 54 -14.00 38.53 -23.48
CA GLU A 54 -13.44 38.46 -24.83
C GLU A 54 -14.53 38.45 -25.90
N LYS A 55 -15.54 37.57 -25.77
CA LYS A 55 -16.68 37.51 -26.71
C LYS A 55 -17.50 38.79 -26.74
N ARG A 56 -17.61 39.51 -25.62
CA ARG A 56 -18.28 40.82 -25.59
C ARG A 56 -17.49 41.84 -26.39
N LEU A 57 -16.16 41.87 -26.26
CA LEU A 57 -15.30 42.73 -27.06
C LEU A 57 -15.36 42.38 -28.54
N GLU A 58 -15.29 41.09 -28.88
CA GLU A 58 -15.44 40.59 -30.25
C GLU A 58 -16.75 41.08 -30.89
N LYS A 59 -17.86 40.98 -30.14
CA LYS A 59 -19.16 41.48 -30.59
C LYS A 59 -19.13 43.00 -30.83
N ARG A 60 -18.51 43.78 -29.94
CA ARG A 60 -18.35 45.24 -30.15
C ARG A 60 -17.53 45.54 -31.39
N VAL A 61 -16.42 44.84 -31.61
CA VAL A 61 -15.61 44.96 -32.83
C VAL A 61 -16.47 44.71 -34.07
N SER A 62 -17.27 43.64 -34.08
CA SER A 62 -18.18 43.35 -35.20
C SER A 62 -19.26 44.42 -35.40
N GLU A 63 -19.85 44.94 -34.32
CA GLU A 63 -20.88 45.98 -34.37
C GLU A 63 -20.34 47.30 -34.95
N TYR A 64 -19.13 47.72 -34.53
CA TYR A 64 -18.51 48.95 -35.05
C TYR A 64 -17.99 48.76 -36.47
N ALA A 65 -17.45 47.59 -36.82
CA ALA A 65 -17.05 47.30 -38.19
C ALA A 65 -18.22 47.38 -39.18
N ALA A 66 -19.39 46.84 -38.81
CA ALA A 66 -20.60 46.95 -39.63
C ALA A 66 -21.06 48.40 -39.79
N GLN A 67 -20.98 49.22 -38.73
CA GLN A 67 -21.33 50.65 -38.82
C GLN A 67 -20.35 51.43 -39.71
N VAL A 68 -19.05 51.14 -39.65
CA VAL A 68 -18.05 51.73 -40.54
C VAL A 68 -18.39 51.43 -42.00
N GLU A 69 -18.76 50.17 -42.30
CA GLU A 69 -19.15 49.75 -43.65
C GLU A 69 -20.45 50.43 -44.11
N ASP A 70 -21.45 50.53 -43.25
CA ASP A 70 -22.72 51.22 -43.55
C ASP A 70 -22.49 52.72 -43.88
N TRP A 71 -21.65 53.41 -43.11
CA TRP A 71 -21.31 54.82 -43.40
C TRP A 71 -20.49 54.98 -44.68
N GLU A 72 -19.66 54.01 -45.01
CA GLU A 72 -18.98 53.95 -46.31
C GLU A 72 -19.98 53.79 -47.47
N GLN A 73 -20.93 52.87 -47.36
CA GLN A 73 -21.97 52.67 -48.37
C GLN A 73 -22.84 53.93 -48.53
N LYS A 74 -23.17 54.62 -47.42
CA LYS A 74 -23.87 55.92 -47.44
C LYS A 74 -23.06 57.00 -48.15
N ALA A 75 -21.76 57.09 -47.90
CA ALA A 75 -20.87 58.04 -48.58
C ALA A 75 -20.83 57.78 -50.10
N VAL A 76 -20.70 56.50 -50.51
CA VAL A 76 -20.73 56.09 -51.92
C VAL A 76 -22.07 56.46 -52.57
N THR A 77 -23.18 56.24 -51.88
CA THR A 77 -24.53 56.56 -52.38
C THR A 77 -24.72 58.07 -52.54
N ALA A 78 -24.28 58.87 -51.57
CA ALA A 78 -24.32 60.33 -51.65
C ALA A 78 -23.47 60.88 -52.81
N LEU A 79 -22.28 60.29 -53.04
CA LEU A 79 -21.40 60.66 -54.14
C LEU A 79 -22.02 60.33 -55.51
N LYS A 80 -22.64 59.15 -55.65
CA LYS A 80 -23.39 58.77 -56.87
C LYS A 80 -24.56 59.71 -57.15
N ALA A 81 -25.16 60.29 -56.11
CA ALA A 81 -26.23 61.28 -56.22
C ALA A 81 -25.73 62.72 -56.43
N GLY A 82 -24.42 62.93 -56.62
CA GLY A 82 -23.81 64.25 -56.82
C GLY A 82 -23.81 65.14 -55.57
N ARG A 83 -24.10 64.58 -54.38
CA ARG A 83 -24.14 65.31 -53.11
C ARG A 83 -22.83 65.15 -52.34
N GLU A 84 -21.79 65.83 -52.81
CA GLU A 84 -20.45 65.76 -52.20
C GLU A 84 -20.43 66.16 -50.73
N ASP A 85 -21.22 67.16 -50.32
CA ASP A 85 -21.28 67.62 -48.93
C ASP A 85 -21.77 66.51 -47.98
N LEU A 86 -22.77 65.75 -48.39
CA LEU A 86 -23.27 64.61 -47.62
C LEU A 86 -22.28 63.45 -47.61
N ALA A 87 -21.57 63.22 -48.72
CA ALA A 87 -20.52 62.21 -48.78
C ALA A 87 -19.37 62.55 -47.81
N LYS A 88 -18.95 63.82 -47.75
CA LYS A 88 -17.93 64.29 -46.79
C LYS A 88 -18.38 64.10 -45.34
N GLN A 89 -19.63 64.45 -45.00
CA GLN A 89 -20.17 64.24 -43.65
C GLN A 89 -20.22 62.75 -43.27
N ALA A 90 -20.63 61.88 -44.19
CA ALA A 90 -20.63 60.42 -43.99
C ALA A 90 -19.21 59.88 -43.76
N LEU A 91 -18.22 60.37 -44.50
CA LEU A 91 -16.81 60.00 -44.32
C LEU A 91 -16.24 60.48 -42.98
N VAL A 92 -16.62 61.65 -42.49
CA VAL A 92 -16.24 62.10 -41.14
C VAL A 92 -16.80 61.16 -40.08
N LYS A 93 -18.07 60.75 -40.21
CA LYS A 93 -18.66 59.74 -39.29
C LYS A 93 -18.00 58.38 -39.40
N LYS A 94 -17.63 57.94 -40.60
CA LYS A 94 -16.83 56.73 -40.80
C LYS A 94 -15.49 56.82 -40.06
N ALA A 95 -14.79 57.95 -40.16
CA ALA A 95 -13.49 58.15 -39.51
C ALA A 95 -13.61 58.11 -37.98
N GLU A 96 -14.60 58.78 -37.39
CA GLU A 96 -14.89 58.71 -35.94
C GLU A 96 -15.13 57.25 -35.48
N LEU A 97 -15.92 56.49 -36.24
CA LEU A 97 -16.20 55.08 -35.91
C LEU A 97 -15.00 54.16 -36.11
N LEU A 98 -14.12 54.45 -37.07
CA LEU A 98 -12.87 53.72 -37.29
C LEU A 98 -11.93 53.86 -36.09
N GLU A 99 -11.82 55.06 -35.50
CA GLU A 99 -11.01 55.26 -34.30
C GLU A 99 -11.54 54.43 -33.12
N VAL A 100 -12.85 54.41 -32.94
CA VAL A 100 -13.51 53.59 -31.90
C VAL A 100 -13.32 52.10 -32.16
N LEU A 101 -13.46 51.66 -33.42
CA LEU A 101 -13.23 50.28 -33.83
C LEU A 101 -11.81 49.82 -33.50
N GLU A 102 -10.80 50.64 -33.79
CA GLU A 102 -9.40 50.29 -33.50
C GLU A 102 -9.12 50.20 -32.00
N GLN A 103 -9.74 51.05 -31.18
CA GLN A 103 -9.65 50.92 -29.73
C GLN A 103 -10.21 49.57 -29.25
N TYR A 104 -11.40 49.18 -29.73
CA TYR A 104 -11.99 47.88 -29.37
C TYR A 104 -11.20 46.69 -29.91
N ARG A 105 -10.63 46.79 -31.12
CA ARG A 105 -9.76 45.75 -31.70
C ARG A 105 -8.53 45.52 -30.84
N LYS A 106 -7.87 46.60 -30.42
CA LYS A 106 -6.70 46.52 -29.53
C LYS A 106 -7.07 45.87 -28.18
N SER A 107 -8.16 46.31 -27.56
CA SER A 107 -8.63 45.69 -26.30
C SER A 107 -9.00 44.22 -26.47
N HIS A 108 -9.61 43.85 -27.60
CA HIS A 108 -9.92 42.46 -27.92
C HIS A 108 -8.66 41.61 -28.07
N GLU A 109 -7.63 42.11 -28.77
CA GLU A 109 -6.36 41.40 -28.95
C GLU A 109 -5.62 41.19 -27.61
N GLU A 110 -5.56 42.23 -26.76
CA GLU A 110 -4.98 42.15 -25.42
C GLU A 110 -5.72 41.12 -24.54
N GLN A 111 -7.06 41.11 -24.60
CA GLN A 111 -7.88 40.15 -23.87
C GLN A 111 -7.71 38.73 -24.42
N HIS A 112 -7.68 38.55 -25.74
CA HIS A 112 -7.45 37.26 -26.38
C HIS A 112 -6.12 36.65 -25.93
N ALA A 113 -5.04 37.43 -25.96
CA ALA A 113 -3.73 36.98 -25.47
C ALA A 113 -3.75 36.59 -23.99
N THR A 114 -4.55 37.29 -23.17
CA THR A 114 -4.75 36.97 -21.75
C THR A 114 -5.51 35.66 -21.58
N VAL A 115 -6.60 35.47 -22.33
CA VAL A 115 -7.41 34.25 -22.30
C VAL A 115 -6.58 33.02 -22.72
N GLU A 116 -5.75 33.13 -23.75
CA GLU A 116 -4.87 32.03 -24.18
C GLU A 116 -3.86 31.64 -23.08
N LYS A 117 -3.26 32.61 -22.40
CA LYS A 117 -2.39 32.36 -21.23
C LYS A 117 -3.13 31.67 -20.08
N LEU A 118 -4.36 32.09 -19.81
CA LEU A 118 -5.21 31.49 -18.78
C LEU A 118 -5.60 30.04 -19.14
N LYS A 119 -5.96 29.78 -20.39
CA LYS A 119 -6.24 28.41 -20.89
C LYS A 119 -5.02 27.51 -20.78
N ALA A 120 -3.83 28.00 -21.13
CA ALA A 120 -2.59 27.24 -20.99
C ALA A 120 -2.28 26.92 -19.52
N SER A 121 -2.43 27.91 -18.63
CA SER A 121 -2.24 27.73 -17.18
C SER A 121 -3.25 26.75 -16.59
N LEU A 122 -4.49 26.76 -17.08
CA LEU A 122 -5.54 25.82 -16.67
C LEU A 122 -5.18 24.38 -17.07
N ARG A 123 -4.64 24.17 -18.28
CA ARG A 123 -4.16 22.84 -18.71
C ARG A 123 -3.02 22.34 -17.83
N ASP A 124 -2.02 23.17 -17.55
CA ASP A 124 -0.91 22.82 -16.64
C ASP A 124 -1.43 22.46 -15.23
N LEU A 125 -2.45 23.18 -14.72
CA LEU A 125 -3.09 22.84 -13.45
C LEU A 125 -3.77 21.46 -13.50
N GLN A 126 -4.46 21.13 -14.60
CA GLN A 126 -5.08 19.82 -14.79
C GLN A 126 -4.04 18.70 -14.79
N ASP A 127 -2.97 18.84 -15.58
CA ASP A 127 -1.89 17.86 -15.68
C ASP A 127 -1.23 17.61 -14.32
N ARG A 128 -0.98 18.69 -13.56
CA ARG A 128 -0.43 18.61 -12.20
C ARG A 128 -1.37 17.90 -11.22
N ILE A 129 -2.68 18.07 -11.35
CA ILE A 129 -3.66 17.36 -10.52
C ILE A 129 -3.65 15.88 -10.84
N GLU A 130 -3.54 15.50 -12.12
CA GLU A 130 -3.41 14.09 -12.50
C GLU A 130 -2.11 13.46 -11.96
N ASP A 131 -1.00 14.18 -12.03
CA ASP A 131 0.26 13.79 -11.41
C ASP A 131 0.13 13.59 -9.89
N ALA A 132 -0.58 14.50 -9.22
CA ALA A 132 -0.85 14.39 -7.80
C ALA A 132 -1.69 13.13 -7.48
N ARG A 133 -2.69 12.80 -8.31
CA ARG A 133 -3.48 11.57 -8.18
C ARG A 133 -2.63 10.31 -8.32
N ARG A 134 -1.75 10.27 -9.33
CA ARG A 134 -0.79 9.16 -9.52
C ARG A 134 0.12 9.00 -8.30
N LYS A 135 0.70 10.09 -7.80
CA LYS A 135 1.55 10.09 -6.61
C LYS A 135 0.81 9.66 -5.35
N ARG A 136 -0.44 10.10 -5.16
CA ARG A 136 -1.31 9.68 -4.05
C ARG A 136 -1.46 8.16 -4.01
N ASN A 137 -1.76 7.53 -5.14
CA ASN A 137 -1.91 6.06 -5.22
C ASN A 137 -0.62 5.32 -4.86
N ILE A 138 0.53 5.78 -5.35
CA ILE A 138 1.85 5.20 -5.02
C ILE A 138 2.13 5.34 -3.52
N LEU A 139 1.88 6.52 -2.94
CA LEU A 139 2.12 6.79 -1.53
C LEU A 139 1.24 5.95 -0.62
N ILE A 140 -0.03 5.75 -0.98
CA ILE A 140 -0.96 4.90 -0.22
C ILE A 140 -0.54 3.43 -0.28
N ALA A 141 -0.18 2.91 -1.46
CA ALA A 141 0.33 1.55 -1.58
C ALA A 141 1.58 1.35 -0.71
N ARG A 142 2.50 2.32 -0.71
CA ARG A 142 3.69 2.30 0.15
C ARG A 142 3.34 2.36 1.62
N ALA A 143 2.40 3.21 2.03
CA ALA A 143 1.94 3.32 3.41
C ALA A 143 1.32 2.01 3.91
N LYS A 144 0.46 1.37 3.09
CA LYS A 144 -0.14 0.06 3.39
C LYS A 144 0.92 -1.03 3.55
N ARG A 145 1.92 -1.08 2.66
CA ARG A 145 3.06 -2.00 2.79
C ARG A 145 3.83 -1.79 4.08
N VAL A 146 4.15 -0.55 4.44
CA VAL A 146 4.88 -0.24 5.68
C VAL A 146 4.05 -0.60 6.92
N GLN A 147 2.74 -0.35 6.92
CA GLN A 147 1.84 -0.78 8.00
C GLN A 147 1.79 -2.32 8.12
N ALA A 148 1.71 -3.05 7.01
CA ALA A 148 1.74 -4.52 7.03
C ALA A 148 3.08 -5.04 7.59
N GLN A 149 4.21 -4.44 7.19
CA GLN A 149 5.53 -4.80 7.74
C GLN A 149 5.64 -4.51 9.24
N LYS A 150 5.09 -3.39 9.72
CA LYS A 150 5.04 -3.07 11.15
C LYS A 150 4.19 -4.06 11.93
N ARG A 151 2.97 -4.35 11.44
CA ARG A 151 2.09 -5.36 12.06
C ARG A 151 2.75 -6.73 12.13
N LEU A 152 3.40 -7.16 11.04
CA LEU A 152 4.17 -8.42 11.04
C LEU A 152 5.30 -8.41 12.09
N GLN A 153 6.07 -7.33 12.18
CA GLN A 153 7.10 -7.20 13.22
C GLN A 153 6.53 -7.17 14.63
N GLU A 154 5.39 -6.51 14.85
CA GLU A 154 4.68 -6.49 16.14
C GLU A 154 4.16 -7.88 16.50
N THR A 155 3.60 -8.62 15.54
CA THR A 155 3.19 -10.02 15.73
C THR A 155 4.37 -10.94 16.00
N ILE A 156 5.48 -10.81 15.26
CA ILE A 156 6.71 -11.57 15.53
C ILE A 156 7.27 -11.22 16.91
N LYS A 157 7.26 -9.94 17.29
CA LYS A 157 7.69 -9.50 18.62
C LYS A 157 6.82 -10.08 19.73
N GLY A 158 5.49 -10.04 19.56
CA GLY A 158 4.54 -10.64 20.49
C GLY A 158 4.60 -12.17 20.54
N LEU A 159 5.00 -12.83 19.45
CA LEU A 159 5.31 -14.27 19.43
C LEU A 159 6.67 -14.57 20.09
N SER A 160 7.63 -13.65 20.00
CA SER A 160 8.95 -13.74 20.63
C SER A 160 8.95 -13.32 22.10
N ASP A 161 7.86 -12.75 22.62
CA ASP A 161 7.58 -12.63 24.06
C ASP A 161 7.25 -14.05 24.62
N THR A 162 8.25 -14.92 24.55
CA THR A 162 8.70 -16.02 25.43
C THR A 162 7.71 -16.96 26.14
N SER A 163 6.39 -16.84 26.00
CA SER A 163 5.43 -17.73 26.70
C SER A 163 5.09 -18.99 25.90
N ALA A 164 4.87 -18.87 24.59
CA ALA A 164 4.43 -20.02 23.79
C ALA A 164 5.58 -20.98 23.46
N PHE A 165 6.75 -20.46 23.10
CA PHE A 165 7.92 -21.29 22.82
C PHE A 165 8.51 -21.95 24.07
N ALA A 166 8.52 -21.26 25.22
CA ALA A 166 8.97 -21.85 26.48
C ALA A 166 8.05 -22.97 26.97
N ALA A 167 6.73 -22.84 26.79
CA ALA A 167 5.78 -23.90 27.12
C ALA A 167 5.94 -25.13 26.20
N PHE A 168 6.32 -24.94 24.93
CA PHE A 168 6.65 -26.03 24.03
C PHE A 168 7.95 -26.75 24.44
N GLU A 169 8.98 -26.00 24.82
CA GLU A 169 10.26 -26.55 25.29
C GLU A 169 10.12 -27.29 26.64
N GLU A 170 9.22 -26.82 27.52
CA GLU A 170 8.87 -27.51 28.78
C GLU A 170 8.08 -28.80 28.52
N LEU A 171 7.15 -28.78 27.56
CA LEU A 171 6.44 -30.00 27.11
C LEU A 171 7.39 -31.01 26.47
N GLU A 172 8.34 -30.58 25.65
CA GLU A 172 9.35 -31.43 25.03
C GLU A 172 10.19 -32.14 26.10
N LYS A 173 10.70 -31.41 27.10
CA LYS A 173 11.41 -32.01 28.24
C LYS A 173 10.56 -32.99 29.02
N ARG A 174 9.27 -32.69 29.22
CA ARG A 174 8.38 -33.59 29.96
C ARG A 174 8.09 -34.88 29.20
N VAL A 175 8.02 -34.82 27.87
CA VAL A 175 7.90 -35.99 27.00
C VAL A 175 9.18 -36.83 27.05
N GLU A 176 10.36 -36.20 26.95
CA GLU A 176 11.65 -36.91 27.08
C GLU A 176 11.79 -37.62 28.45
N GLU A 177 11.38 -36.97 29.54
CA GLU A 177 11.39 -37.60 30.88
C GLU A 177 10.47 -38.83 30.95
N LEU A 178 9.27 -38.75 30.36
CA LEU A 178 8.31 -39.86 30.34
C LEU A 178 8.80 -41.01 29.45
N GLU A 179 9.45 -40.70 28.33
CA GLU A 179 10.08 -41.70 27.47
C GLU A 179 11.23 -42.40 28.19
N ALA A 180 12.10 -41.65 28.88
CA ALA A 180 13.19 -42.22 29.68
C ALA A 180 12.68 -43.07 30.86
N GLU A 181 11.58 -42.66 31.51
CA GLU A 181 10.94 -43.43 32.58
C GLU A 181 10.31 -44.72 32.03
N ALA A 182 9.68 -44.67 30.86
CA ALA A 182 9.15 -45.86 30.18
C ALA A 182 10.28 -46.83 29.79
N GLU A 183 11.38 -46.35 29.20
CA GLU A 183 12.56 -47.16 28.88
C GLU A 183 13.19 -47.79 30.13
N ALA A 184 13.28 -47.03 31.24
CA ALA A 184 13.79 -47.57 32.51
C ALA A 184 12.86 -48.64 33.10
N THR A 185 11.55 -48.47 32.94
CA THR A 185 10.56 -49.46 33.40
C THR A 185 10.63 -50.73 32.56
N GLU A 186 10.75 -50.63 31.24
CA GLU A 186 11.00 -51.78 30.36
C GLU A 186 12.31 -52.50 30.70
N ALA A 187 13.37 -51.75 31.03
CA ALA A 187 14.64 -52.34 31.47
C ALA A 187 14.52 -53.07 32.81
N LEU A 188 13.76 -52.54 33.76
CA LEU A 188 13.48 -53.20 35.05
C LEU A 188 12.59 -54.44 34.87
N GLU A 189 11.57 -54.40 34.01
CA GLU A 189 10.76 -55.58 33.68
C GLU A 189 11.58 -56.66 32.95
N ALA A 190 12.53 -56.27 32.10
CA ALA A 190 13.50 -57.17 31.48
C ALA A 190 14.43 -57.82 32.54
N GLU A 191 14.85 -57.07 33.56
CA GLU A 191 15.67 -57.57 34.66
C GLU A 191 14.88 -58.53 35.58
N ASP A 192 13.63 -58.21 35.90
CA ASP A 192 12.71 -59.09 36.66
C ASP A 192 12.36 -60.37 35.89
N THR A 193 12.20 -60.31 34.57
CA THR A 193 12.00 -61.51 33.74
C THR A 193 13.27 -62.36 33.66
N THR A 194 14.47 -61.78 33.67
CA THR A 194 15.71 -62.57 33.78
C THR A 194 15.86 -63.26 35.13
N LEU A 195 15.51 -62.59 36.24
CA LEU A 195 15.51 -63.20 37.58
C LEU A 195 14.50 -64.36 37.68
N SER A 196 13.30 -64.20 37.10
CA SER A 196 12.29 -65.26 37.01
C SER A 196 12.73 -66.45 36.14
N LEU A 197 13.43 -66.18 35.03
CA LEU A 197 13.98 -67.23 34.16
C LEU A 197 15.12 -68.00 34.86
N GLU A 198 16.01 -67.31 35.57
CA GLU A 198 17.07 -67.92 36.38
C GLU A 198 16.52 -68.73 37.55
N GLU A 199 15.46 -68.27 38.23
CA GLU A 199 14.77 -69.06 39.25
C GLU A 199 14.07 -70.31 38.67
N GLN A 200 13.52 -70.21 37.46
CA GLN A 200 12.91 -71.34 36.74
C GLN A 200 13.97 -72.35 36.27
N ILE A 201 15.14 -71.88 35.78
CA ILE A 201 16.27 -72.73 35.41
C ILE A 201 16.88 -73.39 36.65
N ARG A 202 17.03 -72.67 37.77
CA ARG A 202 17.51 -73.23 39.05
C ARG A 202 16.59 -74.30 39.64
N LYS A 203 15.29 -74.24 39.35
CA LYS A 203 14.34 -75.32 39.69
C LYS A 203 14.46 -76.54 38.77
N LEU A 204 14.94 -76.36 37.55
CA LEU A 204 15.19 -77.45 36.58
C LEU A 204 16.58 -78.07 36.73
N GLU A 205 17.56 -77.33 37.26
CA GLU A 205 18.92 -77.79 37.59
C GLU A 205 19.00 -78.51 38.95
N LYS A 206 17.99 -79.29 39.34
CA LYS A 206 18.17 -80.34 40.36
C LYS A 206 18.61 -81.62 39.66
N PRO A 207 19.90 -82.02 39.72
CA PRO A 207 20.28 -83.37 39.35
C PRO A 207 19.87 -84.31 40.47
N GLU A 208 19.19 -85.38 40.08
CA GLU A 208 18.86 -86.57 40.87
C GLU A 208 20.04 -87.06 41.71
N ASP A 209 19.70 -87.63 42.88
CA ASP A 209 20.57 -88.04 43.96
C ASP A 209 21.82 -88.86 43.53
N LYS A 210 22.96 -88.17 43.40
CA LYS A 210 24.30 -88.80 43.31
C LYS A 210 24.70 -89.57 44.57
N ALA A 211 23.88 -89.57 45.63
CA ALA A 211 24.11 -90.30 46.86
C ALA A 211 23.84 -91.81 46.73
N ASP A 212 22.87 -92.22 45.91
CA ASP A 212 22.49 -93.64 45.78
C ASP A 212 23.47 -94.42 44.88
N VAL A 213 23.98 -93.79 43.83
CA VAL A 213 24.99 -94.38 42.91
C VAL A 213 26.35 -94.57 43.61
N LEU A 214 26.72 -93.67 44.53
CA LEU A 214 27.99 -93.76 45.27
C LEU A 214 27.93 -94.78 46.41
N LEU A 215 26.75 -95.14 46.90
CA LEU A 215 26.57 -96.12 47.97
C LEU A 215 26.62 -97.57 47.46
N GLU A 216 26.17 -97.83 46.23
CA GLU A 216 26.36 -99.13 45.55
C GLU A 216 27.83 -99.41 45.20
N ASP A 217 28.56 -98.40 44.73
CA ASP A 217 29.96 -98.57 44.32
C ASP A 217 30.88 -98.78 45.53
N LEU A 218 30.55 -98.20 46.69
CA LEU A 218 31.24 -98.41 47.97
C LEU A 218 30.94 -99.80 48.56
N LYS A 219 29.73 -100.34 48.36
CA LYS A 219 29.39 -101.73 48.70
C LYS A 219 30.13 -102.75 47.82
N LYS A 220 30.26 -102.50 46.52
CA LYS A 220 31.06 -103.35 45.60
C LYS A 220 32.56 -103.37 45.94
N ARG A 221 33.09 -102.25 46.45
CA ARG A 221 34.53 -102.09 46.74
C ARG A 221 34.96 -102.66 48.10
N LEU A 222 34.01 -102.90 49.01
CA LEU A 222 34.26 -103.46 50.36
C LEU A 222 34.07 -104.98 50.46
N GLY A 223 33.69 -105.67 49.38
CA GLY A 223 33.68 -107.15 49.34
C GLY A 223 32.79 -107.80 50.40
N LEU A 224 31.66 -107.18 50.76
CA LEU A 224 30.67 -107.76 51.67
C LEU A 224 29.65 -108.59 50.87
N PRO A 225 29.26 -109.78 51.35
CA PRO A 225 28.40 -110.69 50.60
C PRO A 225 27.01 -110.11 50.37
N HIS A 226 26.56 -110.25 49.11
CA HIS A 226 25.20 -109.97 48.66
C HIS A 226 24.35 -111.21 48.98
N ASP A 227 23.79 -111.27 50.20
CA ASP A 227 22.75 -112.26 50.48
C ASP A 227 21.39 -111.69 50.09
N SER A 228 20.67 -112.51 49.32
CA SER A 228 19.45 -112.21 48.61
C SER A 228 18.36 -113.19 49.03
N SER A 229 17.87 -112.98 50.22
CA SER A 229 16.46 -112.92 50.59
C SER A 229 16.46 -112.22 51.95
N GLY A 230 15.40 -112.33 52.73
CA GLY A 230 15.73 -112.51 54.15
C GLY A 230 16.36 -113.90 54.27
N SER A 231 17.64 -114.07 53.85
CA SER A 231 18.37 -115.31 53.44
C SER A 231 18.69 -115.42 51.94
#